data_AF-A0A1Q3C579-F1
#
_entry.id   AF-A0A1Q3C579-F1
#
_cell.length_a   1.000
_cell.length_b   1.000
_cell.length_c   1.000
_cell.angle_alpha   90.00
_cell.angle_beta   90.00
_cell.angle_gamma   90.00
#
_symmetry.space_group_name_H-M   'P 1'
#
loop_
_entity.id
_entity.type
_entity.pdbx_description
1 polymer ?
#
loop_
_entity_poly.entity_id
_entity_poly.type
_entity_poly.pdbx_seq_one_letter_code
_entity_poly.pdbx_strand_id
1 'polypeptide(L)'
;SDQVKNAVDGVKTFNEENYDLIIDDTVGSHKLEAAFIEVMRQVYEAMKPALVIFVTYSSIGQAAFDQAQAFKQSVVVGAVIVTKMDGHAKGDVAFSAYCNYHS
;
A
#
# COMPACT_ATOMS: atom_id res chain seq x y z
N SER A 1 -6.10 -15.38 -7.49
CA SER A 1 -5.79 -16.00 -6.19
C SER A 1 -6.99 -15.81 -5.26
N ASP A 2 -6.99 -16.47 -4.11
CA ASP A 2 -8.05 -16.27 -3.10
C ASP A 2 -8.13 -14.80 -2.63
N GLN A 3 -7.00 -14.08 -2.60
CA GLN A 3 -6.96 -12.67 -2.20
C GLN A 3 -7.76 -11.76 -3.14
N VAL A 4 -7.56 -11.88 -4.46
CA VAL A 4 -8.31 -11.05 -5.44
C VAL A 4 -9.80 -11.31 -5.34
N LYS A 5 -10.19 -12.59 -5.17
CA LYS A 5 -11.59 -12.97 -5.03
C LYS A 5 -12.20 -12.38 -3.76
N ASN A 6 -11.54 -12.54 -2.62
CA ASN A 6 -12.02 -12.02 -1.34
C ASN A 6 -12.18 -10.50 -1.36
N ALA A 7 -11.25 -9.79 -1.98
CA ALA A 7 -11.32 -8.33 -2.13
C ALA A 7 -12.56 -7.90 -2.94
N VAL A 8 -12.79 -8.54 -4.09
CA VAL A 8 -13.96 -8.27 -4.96
C VAL A 8 -15.28 -8.61 -4.27
N ASP A 9 -15.37 -9.79 -3.65
CA ASP A 9 -16.57 -10.24 -2.95
C ASP A 9 -16.87 -9.34 -1.75
N GLY A 10 -15.84 -8.89 -1.03
CA GLY A 10 -15.95 -7.93 0.07
C GLY A 10 -16.50 -6.59 -0.38
N VAL A 11 -15.92 -5.99 -1.43
CA VAL A 11 -16.41 -4.71 -1.98
C VAL A 11 -17.85 -4.82 -2.46
N LYS A 12 -18.22 -5.92 -3.12
CA LYS A 12 -19.60 -6.13 -3.55
C LYS A 12 -20.56 -6.16 -2.35
N THR A 13 -20.23 -6.95 -1.33
CA THR A 13 -21.07 -7.10 -0.13
C THR A 13 -21.24 -5.77 0.61
N PHE A 14 -20.14 -5.05 0.85
CA PHE A 14 -20.19 -3.78 1.58
C PHE A 14 -20.86 -2.65 0.79
N ASN A 15 -20.82 -2.69 -0.55
CA ASN A 15 -21.62 -1.79 -1.38
C ASN A 15 -23.13 -2.10 -1.27
N GLU A 16 -23.52 -3.38 -1.26
CA GLU A 16 -24.93 -3.79 -1.08
C GLU A 16 -25.45 -3.38 0.32
N GLU A 17 -24.58 -3.37 1.32
CA GLU A 17 -24.89 -2.95 2.69
C GLU A 17 -24.77 -1.42 2.92
N ASN A 18 -24.41 -0.64 1.89
CA ASN A 18 -24.29 0.83 1.91
C ASN A 18 -23.23 1.36 2.90
N TYR A 19 -22.06 0.74 2.99
CA TYR A 19 -20.93 1.33 3.72
C TYR A 19 -20.32 2.51 2.95
N ASP A 20 -20.01 3.60 3.68
CA ASP A 20 -19.35 4.78 3.11
C ASP A 20 -17.83 4.60 2.92
N LEU A 21 -17.22 3.69 3.69
CA LEU A 21 -15.77 3.45 3.69
C LEU A 21 -15.47 1.96 3.79
N ILE A 22 -14.63 1.48 2.87
CA ILE A 22 -14.11 0.12 2.83
C ILE A 22 -12.59 0.21 2.87
N ILE A 23 -11.97 -0.52 3.81
CA ILE A 23 -10.52 -0.64 3.92
C ILE A 23 -10.15 -2.09 3.61
N ASP A 24 -9.37 -2.29 2.56
CA ASP A 24 -8.78 -3.58 2.21
C ASP A 24 -7.37 -3.67 2.81
N ASP A 25 -7.19 -4.56 3.79
CA ASP A 25 -5.89 -4.82 4.40
C ASP A 25 -5.15 -5.90 3.61
N THR A 26 -4.19 -5.47 2.79
CA THR A 26 -3.39 -6.36 1.97
C THR A 26 -2.25 -6.96 2.77
N VAL A 27 -1.92 -8.23 2.53
CA VAL A 27 -0.73 -8.87 3.12
C VAL A 27 0.51 -8.04 2.76
N GLY A 28 1.35 -7.73 3.75
CA GLY A 28 2.63 -7.06 3.52
C GLY A 28 3.73 -8.01 3.04
N SER A 29 4.73 -7.49 2.33
CA SER A 29 5.94 -8.25 2.01
C SER A 29 7.22 -7.49 2.35
N HIS A 30 8.16 -8.19 3.00
CA HIS A 30 9.51 -7.68 3.26
C HIS A 30 10.38 -7.61 2.00
N LYS A 31 10.10 -8.45 1.00
CA LYS A 31 10.75 -8.41 -0.31
C LYS A 31 9.66 -8.26 -1.35
N LEU A 32 9.71 -7.17 -2.11
CA LEU A 32 8.79 -6.93 -3.23
C LEU A 32 9.16 -7.85 -4.40
N GLU A 33 8.92 -9.15 -4.21
CA GLU A 33 9.10 -10.17 -5.23
C GLU A 33 8.03 -10.02 -6.32
N ALA A 34 8.37 -10.39 -7.56
CA ALA A 34 7.49 -10.21 -8.72
C ALA A 34 6.10 -10.82 -8.53
N ALA A 35 6.00 -11.95 -7.83
CA ALA A 35 4.72 -12.59 -7.52
C ALA A 35 3.83 -11.73 -6.61
N PHE A 36 4.43 -11.05 -5.62
CA PHE A 36 3.70 -10.15 -4.73
C PHE A 36 3.19 -8.92 -5.47
N ILE A 37 4.05 -8.33 -6.30
CA ILE A 37 3.73 -7.17 -7.15
C ILE A 37 2.56 -7.49 -8.08
N GLU A 38 2.60 -8.66 -8.73
CA GLU A 38 1.54 -9.07 -9.66
C GLU A 38 0.20 -9.28 -8.95
N VAL A 39 0.20 -9.84 -7.73
CA VAL A 39 -1.03 -9.96 -6.94
C VAL A 39 -1.58 -8.58 -6.55
N MET A 40 -0.73 -7.65 -6.12
CA MET A 40 -1.16 -6.28 -5.80
C MET A 40 -1.76 -5.57 -7.01
N ARG A 41 -1.15 -5.74 -8.20
CA ARG A 41 -1.68 -5.22 -9.46
C ARG A 41 -3.05 -5.81 -9.78
N GLN A 42 -3.24 -7.12 -9.59
CA GLN A 42 -4.53 -7.78 -9.81
C GLN A 42 -5.61 -7.29 -8.85
N VAL A 43 -5.29 -7.12 -7.56
CA VAL A 43 -6.21 -6.56 -6.57
C VAL A 43 -6.58 -5.12 -6.94
N TYR A 44 -5.59 -4.29 -7.28
CA TYR A 44 -5.79 -2.90 -7.70
C TYR A 44 -6.72 -2.79 -8.92
N GLU A 45 -6.47 -3.56 -9.97
CA GLU A 45 -7.29 -3.54 -11.20
C GLU A 45 -8.72 -4.05 -10.95
N ALA A 46 -8.90 -5.03 -10.06
CA ALA A 46 -10.20 -5.59 -9.74
C ALA A 46 -11.04 -4.65 -8.86
N MET A 47 -10.41 -4.02 -7.88
CA MET A 47 -11.07 -3.16 -6.88
C MET A 47 -11.22 -1.71 -7.33
N LYS A 48 -10.28 -1.21 -8.13
CA LYS A 48 -10.15 0.21 -8.53
C LYS A 48 -10.30 1.18 -7.34
N PRO A 49 -9.46 1.02 -6.29
CA PRO A 49 -9.60 1.79 -5.06
C PRO A 49 -9.42 3.30 -5.30
N ALA A 50 -10.20 4.12 -4.60
CA ALA A 50 -10.10 5.58 -4.67
C ALA A 50 -8.79 6.12 -4.09
N LEU A 51 -8.19 5.39 -3.14
CA LEU A 51 -6.92 5.74 -2.50
C LEU A 51 -6.13 4.47 -2.20
N VAL A 52 -4.88 4.42 -2.66
CA VAL A 52 -3.90 3.42 -2.24
C VAL A 52 -2.92 4.08 -1.29
N ILE A 53 -2.71 3.46 -0.13
CA ILE A 53 -1.84 3.97 0.92
C ILE A 53 -0.64 3.05 1.09
N PHE A 54 0.58 3.58 0.94
CA PHE A 54 1.79 2.87 1.31
C PHE A 54 2.08 3.08 2.81
N VAL A 55 2.07 2.00 3.58
CA VAL A 55 2.31 2.04 5.03
C VAL A 55 3.72 1.56 5.32
N THR A 56 4.51 2.38 6.01
CA THR A 56 5.89 2.06 6.41
C THR A 56 6.16 2.47 7.87
N TYR A 57 7.37 2.25 8.37
CA TYR A 57 7.77 2.60 9.74
C TYR A 57 9.04 3.46 9.79
N SER A 58 9.11 4.35 10.78
CA SER A 58 10.13 5.40 10.91
C SER A 58 11.58 4.90 10.91
N SER A 59 11.85 3.72 11.45
CA SER A 59 13.20 3.17 11.63
C SER A 59 13.77 2.44 10.42
N ILE A 60 13.02 2.32 9.32
CA ILE A 60 13.47 1.59 8.12
C ILE A 60 14.62 2.30 7.38
N GLY A 61 14.80 3.60 7.61
CA GLY A 61 15.91 4.39 7.06
C GLY A 61 15.93 4.42 5.53
N GLN A 62 17.12 4.28 4.94
CA GLN A 62 17.33 4.36 3.48
C GLN A 62 16.57 3.27 2.69
N ALA A 63 16.32 2.09 3.30
CA ALA A 63 15.56 1.02 2.65
C ALA A 63 14.09 1.39 2.36
N ALA A 64 13.56 2.47 2.98
CA ALA A 64 12.27 3.04 2.62
C ALA A 64 12.21 3.42 1.14
N PHE A 65 13.30 3.96 0.61
CA PHE A 65 13.37 4.50 -0.73
C PHE A 65 13.17 3.38 -1.77
N ASP A 66 13.96 2.31 -1.64
CA ASP A 66 13.90 1.18 -2.55
C ASP A 66 12.55 0.46 -2.49
N GLN A 67 11.99 0.30 -1.28
CA GLN A 67 10.68 -0.30 -1.11
C GLN A 67 9.58 0.58 -1.73
N ALA A 68 9.62 1.90 -1.51
CA ALA A 68 8.67 2.82 -2.11
C ALA A 68 8.78 2.83 -3.64
N GLN A 69 10.00 2.76 -4.20
CA GLN A 69 10.21 2.74 -5.65
C GLN A 69 9.64 1.46 -6.29
N ALA A 70 9.92 0.30 -5.72
CA ALA A 70 9.38 -0.97 -6.23
C ALA A 70 7.84 -1.04 -6.08
N PHE A 71 7.28 -0.49 -5.01
CA PHE A 71 5.84 -0.42 -4.82
C PHE A 71 5.16 0.55 -5.81
N LYS A 72 5.78 1.71 -6.09
CA LYS A 72 5.32 2.69 -7.11
C LYS A 72 5.19 2.07 -8.51
N GLN A 73 6.06 1.12 -8.85
CA GLN A 73 6.01 0.43 -10.14
C GLN A 73 4.81 -0.53 -10.25
N SER A 74 4.21 -0.90 -9.12
CA SER A 74 3.16 -1.91 -9.04
C SER A 74 1.76 -1.29 -9.12
N VAL A 75 1.55 -0.19 -8.40
CA VAL A 75 0.25 0.47 -8.22
C VAL A 75 0.42 1.98 -8.06
N VAL A 76 -0.62 2.74 -8.42
CA VAL A 76 -0.64 4.20 -8.22
C VAL A 76 -0.93 4.50 -6.75
N VAL A 77 0.10 4.92 -6.01
CA VAL A 77 -0.02 5.32 -4.60
C VAL A 77 -0.46 6.77 -4.48
N GLY A 78 -1.49 7.03 -3.68
CA GLY A 78 -1.99 8.38 -3.42
C GLY A 78 -1.57 8.96 -2.07
N ALA A 79 -1.20 8.11 -1.10
CA ALA A 79 -0.76 8.57 0.22
C ALA A 79 0.30 7.64 0.84
N VAL A 80 1.04 8.18 1.80
CA VAL A 80 2.01 7.45 2.62
C VAL A 80 1.67 7.63 4.09
N ILE A 81 1.63 6.54 4.85
CA ILE A 81 1.53 6.56 6.31
C ILE A 81 2.86 6.06 6.89
N VAL A 82 3.47 6.86 7.77
CA VAL A 82 4.66 6.47 8.52
C VAL A 82 4.28 6.19 9.97
N THR A 83 4.48 4.94 10.38
CA THR A 83 4.16 4.44 11.71
C THR A 83 5.40 4.38 12.61
N LYS A 84 5.21 4.04 13.90
CA LYS A 84 6.27 3.90 14.90
C LYS A 84 7.13 5.16 15.06
N MET A 85 6.49 6.33 14.99
CA MET A 85 7.14 7.64 15.08
C MET A 85 7.53 8.03 16.52
N ASP A 86 7.19 7.20 17.49
CA ASP A 86 7.58 7.29 18.90
C ASP A 86 9.07 6.96 19.12
N GLY A 87 9.75 6.39 18.13
CA GLY A 87 11.18 6.10 18.15
C GLY A 87 12.09 7.31 17.86
N HIS A 88 13.41 7.10 17.97
CA HIS A 88 14.42 8.16 17.73
C HIS A 88 14.63 8.49 16.24
N ALA A 89 14.15 7.66 15.32
CA ALA A 89 14.25 7.90 13.88
C ALA A 89 13.21 8.96 13.46
N LYS A 90 13.66 10.20 13.24
CA LYS A 90 12.79 11.35 12.98
C LYS A 90 12.64 11.59 11.47
N GLY A 91 11.51 11.20 10.89
CA GLY A 91 10.90 11.86 9.72
C GLY A 91 11.55 11.69 8.33
N ASP A 92 12.83 11.36 8.22
CA ASP A 92 13.55 11.26 6.93
C ASP A 92 12.93 10.23 5.97
N VAL A 93 12.33 9.18 6.54
CA VAL A 93 11.58 8.15 5.81
C VAL A 93 10.33 8.72 5.15
N ALA A 94 9.59 9.60 5.83
CA ALA A 94 8.37 10.21 5.31
C ALA A 94 8.67 11.09 4.09
N PHE A 95 9.70 11.93 4.19
CA PHE A 95 10.14 12.80 3.11
C PHE A 95 10.65 11.99 1.91
N SER A 96 11.48 10.97 2.15
CA SER A 96 12.02 10.11 1.09
C SER A 96 10.93 9.36 0.33
N ALA A 97 9.96 8.79 1.05
CA ALA A 97 8.81 8.13 0.43
C ALA A 97 7.96 9.13 -0.36
N TYR A 98 7.64 10.29 0.22
CA TYR A 98 6.86 11.32 -0.47
C TYR A 98 7.51 11.79 -1.77
N CYS A 99 8.81 12.13 -1.75
CA CYS A 99 9.56 12.52 -2.94
C CYS A 99 9.50 11.43 -4.01
N ASN A 100 9.67 10.16 -3.64
CA ASN A 100 9.61 9.07 -4.62
C ASN A 100 8.25 8.94 -5.32
N TYR A 101 7.15 9.20 -4.64
CA TYR A 101 5.83 9.08 -5.26
C TYR A 101 5.46 10.32 -6.09
N HIS A 102 5.94 11.51 -5.73
CA HIS A 102 5.58 12.78 -6.37
C HIS A 102 6.63 13.37 -7.33
N SER A 103 7.79 12.70 -7.51
CA SER A 103 8.74 12.97 -8.59
C SER A 103 8.51 12.07 -9.81
#